data_AF-A0A3N4JB80-F1
#
_entry.id   AF-A0A3N4JB80-F1
#
_cell.length_a   1.000
_cell.length_b   1.000
_cell.length_c   1.000
_cell.angle_alpha   90.00
_cell.angle_beta   90.00
_cell.angle_gamma   90.00
#
_symmetry.space_group_name_H-M   'P 1'
#
loop_
_entity.id
_entity.type
_entity.pdbx_description
1 polymer ?
#
loop_
_entity_poly.entity_id
_entity_poly.type
_entity_poly.pdbx_seq_one_letter_code
_entity_poly.pdbx_strand_id
1 'polypeptide(L)'
;SIDPTAELLEPLTSTLGPFICNASTPWAEGTGGFYVTDDKSNLYLVTARHVVFKQDQDNNDMYECKNSSEPRVDIALFGTAAFTNYVKQIKHVIEAQNVKIEFEERRAKEAAEGDNGMDIDEAMEEHADAERLITEAKDATVAFEKLYDDVVKGWSNIENRVLGFVVFSPPIEIRAGPNNYTQDYALIRIDSSKIDAANFTGNAIDLGTKIPSHKFRRLMFPQHTNSHTFKYPANRLFKVQGMVLDKEMRHPTIMDENGGPCLLVMKRGNTTGLTVGRANDILSFVRNYFDNGETKTSKEWAIYPYDNKSGPFAAKGDSGSAIVDCLGRLGGLITAGGGLTDPSDITYATPISFIIGSLKANGYKVTTEATLTA
;
A
#
# COMPACT_ATOMS: atom_id res chain seq x y z
N SER A 1 -6.55 -24.73 -5.39
CA SER A 1 -5.15 -24.37 -5.16
C SER A 1 -5.07 -22.87 -5.00
N ILE A 2 -4.44 -22.37 -3.93
CA ILE A 2 -4.11 -20.94 -3.78
C ILE A 2 -2.85 -20.74 -4.62
N ASP A 3 -2.86 -19.77 -5.53
CA ASP A 3 -1.67 -19.42 -6.33
C ASP A 3 -0.51 -19.09 -5.36
N PRO A 4 0.60 -19.86 -5.36
CA PRO A 4 1.71 -19.65 -4.45
C PRO A 4 2.39 -18.30 -4.67
N THR A 5 2.24 -17.71 -5.86
CA THR A 5 2.83 -16.41 -6.23
C THR A 5 2.01 -15.20 -5.79
N ALA A 6 0.79 -15.41 -5.28
CA ALA A 6 -0.17 -14.33 -5.04
C ALA A 6 0.34 -13.21 -4.09
N GLU A 7 1.24 -13.51 -3.15
CA GLU A 7 1.86 -12.47 -2.31
C GLU A 7 2.96 -11.69 -3.03
N LEU A 8 3.74 -12.38 -3.87
CA LEU A 8 4.83 -11.76 -4.61
C LEU A 8 4.31 -10.99 -5.82
N LEU A 9 3.15 -11.34 -6.35
CA LEU A 9 2.51 -10.57 -7.41
C LEU A 9 1.92 -9.25 -6.92
N GLU A 10 1.57 -9.13 -5.64
CA GLU A 10 0.87 -7.96 -5.09
C GLU A 10 1.54 -6.62 -5.45
N PRO A 11 2.87 -6.43 -5.27
CA PRO A 11 3.56 -5.19 -5.66
C PRO A 11 3.57 -4.90 -7.16
N LEU A 12 3.21 -5.88 -8.01
CA LEU A 12 3.10 -5.76 -9.46
C LEU A 12 1.65 -5.55 -9.94
N THR A 13 0.70 -5.48 -9.02
CA THR A 13 -0.72 -5.26 -9.35
C THR A 13 -1.09 -3.77 -9.26
N SER A 14 -2.32 -3.45 -9.67
CA SER A 14 -2.92 -2.12 -9.57
C SER A 14 -3.65 -1.89 -8.24
N THR A 15 -3.35 -2.67 -7.19
CA THR A 15 -3.87 -2.40 -5.85
C THR A 15 -3.26 -1.12 -5.27
N LEU A 16 -3.92 -0.54 -4.27
CA LEU A 16 -3.41 0.63 -3.58
C LEU A 16 -2.07 0.34 -2.91
N GLY A 17 -1.18 1.33 -2.97
CA GLY A 17 0.15 1.23 -2.41
C GLY A 17 1.25 0.78 -3.38
N PRO A 18 1.22 1.03 -4.71
CA PRO A 18 2.34 0.65 -5.56
C PRO A 18 3.60 1.42 -5.14
N PHE A 19 4.75 0.76 -5.16
CA PHE A 19 6.00 1.38 -4.73
C PHE A 19 6.53 2.19 -5.91
N ILE A 20 6.77 3.49 -5.72
CA ILE A 20 7.08 4.37 -6.84
C ILE A 20 8.31 5.23 -6.56
N CYS A 21 8.95 5.68 -7.64
CA CYS A 21 10.00 6.68 -7.60
C CYS A 21 9.92 7.60 -8.83
N ASN A 22 10.59 8.75 -8.75
CA ASN A 22 10.96 9.51 -9.93
C ASN A 22 12.06 8.73 -10.67
N ALA A 23 11.88 8.48 -11.97
CA ALA A 23 12.79 7.66 -12.77
C ALA A 23 14.20 8.25 -12.87
N SER A 24 14.34 9.58 -12.75
CA SER A 24 15.63 10.28 -12.77
C SER A 24 16.35 10.23 -11.42
N THR A 25 15.63 9.96 -10.33
CA THR A 25 16.17 9.87 -8.97
C THR A 25 15.74 8.57 -8.27
N PRO A 26 16.04 7.39 -8.82
CA PRO A 26 15.45 6.12 -8.38
C PRO A 26 15.91 5.64 -7.00
N TRP A 27 16.84 6.34 -6.34
CA TRP A 27 17.18 6.12 -4.92
C TRP A 27 16.16 6.75 -3.96
N ALA A 28 15.25 7.57 -4.49
CA ALA A 28 14.20 8.25 -3.76
C ALA A 28 12.86 7.54 -3.95
N GLU A 29 12.40 6.87 -2.91
CA GLU A 29 11.21 6.02 -2.99
C GLU A 29 10.08 6.55 -2.11
N GLY A 30 8.86 6.25 -2.54
CA GLY A 30 7.64 6.44 -1.78
C GLY A 30 6.54 5.50 -2.28
N THR A 31 5.30 5.83 -1.95
CA THR A 31 4.15 4.97 -2.23
C THR A 31 3.11 5.74 -3.04
N GLY A 32 2.52 5.08 -4.04
CA GLY A 32 1.32 5.57 -4.73
C GLY A 32 0.08 5.41 -3.83
N GLY A 33 -0.75 6.43 -3.75
CA GLY A 33 -1.87 6.44 -2.82
C GLY A 33 -3.09 5.74 -3.38
N PHE A 34 -3.77 6.44 -4.27
CA PHE A 34 -5.04 6.00 -4.82
C PHE A 34 -5.21 6.46 -6.26
N TYR A 35 -6.04 5.73 -6.99
CA TYR A 35 -6.37 6.05 -8.36
C TYR A 35 -7.59 6.96 -8.45
N VAL A 36 -7.59 7.83 -9.44
CA VAL A 36 -8.74 8.64 -9.84
C VAL A 36 -8.87 8.63 -11.35
N THR A 37 -10.08 8.85 -11.86
CA THR A 37 -10.32 8.94 -13.30
C THR A 37 -11.04 10.24 -13.65
N ASP A 38 -10.71 10.81 -14.81
CA ASP A 38 -11.40 11.98 -15.35
C ASP A 38 -12.62 11.60 -16.21
N ASP A 39 -13.27 12.61 -16.78
CA ASP A 39 -14.40 12.47 -17.70
C ASP A 39 -14.05 11.86 -19.07
N LYS A 40 -12.76 11.71 -19.36
CA LYS A 40 -12.21 11.12 -20.58
C LYS A 40 -11.66 9.70 -20.34
N SER A 41 -11.95 9.11 -19.18
CA SER A 41 -11.44 7.81 -18.75
C SER A 41 -9.90 7.73 -18.67
N ASN A 42 -9.20 8.86 -18.53
CA ASN A 42 -7.77 8.84 -18.19
C ASN A 42 -7.62 8.40 -16.74
N LEU A 43 -6.75 7.43 -16.51
CA LEU A 43 -6.40 6.96 -15.18
C LEU A 43 -5.24 7.78 -14.62
N TYR A 44 -5.40 8.22 -13.39
CA TYR A 44 -4.37 8.92 -12.64
C TYR A 44 -4.09 8.22 -11.33
N LEU A 45 -2.84 8.26 -10.90
CA LEU A 45 -2.39 7.90 -9.56
C LEU A 45 -2.09 9.17 -8.77
N VAL A 46 -2.62 9.28 -7.57
CA VAL A 46 -2.32 10.36 -6.63
C VAL A 46 -1.30 9.87 -5.61
N THR A 47 -0.26 10.65 -5.38
CA THR A 47 0.77 10.42 -4.35
C THR A 47 1.16 11.74 -3.69
N ALA A 48 2.06 11.72 -2.70
CA ALA A 48 2.61 12.94 -2.09
C ALA A 48 3.60 13.62 -3.04
N ARG A 49 3.63 14.96 -3.07
CA ARG A 49 4.54 15.71 -3.95
C ARG A 49 5.99 15.40 -3.62
N HIS A 50 6.34 15.34 -2.35
CA HIS A 50 7.73 15.11 -1.92
C HIS A 50 8.27 13.71 -2.28
N VAL A 51 7.40 12.79 -2.70
CA VAL A 51 7.78 11.47 -3.24
C VAL A 51 8.36 11.61 -4.64
N VAL A 52 7.79 12.50 -5.46
CA VAL A 52 8.16 12.67 -6.88
C VAL A 52 9.06 13.88 -7.14
N PHE A 53 9.03 14.88 -6.26
CA PHE A 53 9.92 16.05 -6.25
C PHE A 53 10.67 16.14 -4.92
N LYS A 54 11.98 16.22 -4.94
CA LYS A 54 12.79 16.32 -3.73
C LYS A 54 12.89 17.75 -3.24
N GLN A 55 12.50 17.99 -1.99
CA GLN A 55 12.50 19.34 -1.40
C GLN A 55 13.89 20.00 -1.40
N ASP A 56 14.96 19.22 -1.33
CA ASP A 56 16.35 19.69 -1.33
C ASP A 56 16.94 19.91 -2.74
N GLN A 57 16.31 19.37 -3.78
CA GLN A 57 16.83 19.39 -5.16
C GLN A 57 15.93 20.15 -6.13
N ASP A 58 14.62 20.12 -5.90
CA ASP A 58 13.61 20.72 -6.75
C ASP A 58 13.04 21.98 -6.12
N ASN A 59 12.71 22.97 -6.96
CA ASN A 59 11.96 24.13 -6.50
C ASN A 59 10.57 23.73 -6.01
N ASN A 60 10.05 24.47 -5.04
CA ASN A 60 8.68 24.27 -4.55
C ASN A 60 7.63 24.96 -5.44
N ASP A 61 7.95 25.17 -6.72
CA ASP A 61 7.02 25.80 -7.65
C ASP A 61 5.94 24.82 -8.09
N MET A 62 4.84 25.37 -8.59
CA MET A 62 3.77 24.57 -9.18
C MET A 62 4.30 23.86 -10.42
N TYR A 63 4.09 22.55 -10.49
CA TYR A 63 4.36 21.76 -11.66
C TYR A 63 3.08 21.50 -12.44
N GLU A 64 3.11 21.76 -13.75
CA GLU A 64 2.05 21.41 -14.67
C GLU A 64 2.68 21.01 -16.00
N CYS A 65 2.43 19.79 -16.46
CA CYS A 65 2.92 19.31 -17.76
C CYS A 65 1.99 19.88 -18.85
N LYS A 66 2.38 21.02 -19.44
CA LYS A 66 1.52 21.76 -20.37
C LYS A 66 1.56 21.20 -21.79
N ASN A 67 2.72 20.71 -22.23
CA ASN A 67 2.95 20.26 -23.60
C ASN A 67 3.88 19.04 -23.65
N SER A 68 3.80 18.25 -24.72
CA SER A 68 4.67 17.08 -24.95
C SER A 68 6.15 17.40 -25.18
N SER A 69 6.49 18.68 -25.39
CA SER A 69 7.86 19.16 -25.66
C SER A 69 8.64 19.53 -24.39
N GLU A 70 7.96 19.65 -23.25
CA GLU A 70 8.60 19.95 -21.97
C GLU A 70 9.16 18.66 -21.34
N PRO A 71 10.31 18.71 -20.64
CA PRO A 71 10.79 17.58 -19.86
C PRO A 71 9.73 17.12 -18.86
N ARG A 72 9.20 15.92 -19.07
CA ARG A 72 8.21 15.31 -18.17
C ARG A 72 8.91 14.60 -17.02
N VAL A 73 8.24 14.54 -15.88
CA VAL A 73 8.70 13.78 -14.71
C VAL A 73 8.12 12.38 -14.79
N ASP A 74 8.92 11.43 -15.28
CA ASP A 74 8.53 10.03 -15.40
C ASP A 74 8.57 9.32 -14.04
N ILE A 75 7.50 8.57 -13.75
CA ILE A 75 7.33 7.85 -12.49
C ILE A 75 7.43 6.36 -12.78
N ALA A 76 8.35 5.69 -12.10
CA ALA A 76 8.60 4.27 -12.25
C ALA A 76 8.09 3.46 -11.05
N LEU A 77 7.66 2.23 -11.32
CA LEU A 77 7.41 1.20 -10.31
C LEU A 77 8.74 0.72 -9.73
N PHE A 78 8.83 0.71 -8.41
CA PHE A 78 10.02 0.53 -7.59
C PHE A 78 11.12 1.56 -7.86
N GLY A 79 11.80 2.00 -6.81
CA GLY A 79 13.15 2.53 -6.98
C GLY A 79 14.17 1.40 -7.07
N THR A 80 15.45 1.78 -7.13
CA THR A 80 16.55 0.81 -7.28
C THR A 80 16.63 -0.14 -6.09
N ALA A 81 16.45 0.37 -4.87
CA ALA A 81 16.57 -0.41 -3.64
C ALA A 81 15.36 -1.34 -3.47
N ALA A 82 14.14 -0.82 -3.68
CA ALA A 82 12.91 -1.59 -3.59
C ALA A 82 12.88 -2.72 -4.63
N PHE A 83 13.29 -2.48 -5.88
CA PHE A 83 13.34 -3.53 -6.91
C PHE A 83 14.36 -4.62 -6.56
N THR A 84 15.55 -4.22 -6.10
CA THR A 84 16.59 -5.17 -5.68
C THR A 84 16.10 -6.04 -4.50
N ASN A 85 15.44 -5.42 -3.53
CA ASN A 85 14.88 -6.14 -2.39
C ASN A 85 13.74 -7.07 -2.81
N TYR A 86 12.89 -6.65 -3.73
CA TYR A 86 11.81 -7.47 -4.28
C TYR A 86 12.34 -8.73 -4.99
N VAL A 87 13.33 -8.57 -5.89
CA VAL A 87 14.00 -9.70 -6.56
C VAL A 87 14.66 -10.65 -5.53
N LYS A 88 15.25 -10.10 -4.46
CA LYS A 88 15.82 -10.89 -3.37
C LYS A 88 14.75 -11.68 -2.61
N GLN A 89 13.57 -11.12 -2.38
CA GLN A 89 12.46 -11.82 -1.75
C GLN A 89 12.00 -13.03 -2.58
N ILE A 90 11.92 -12.88 -3.91
CA ILE A 90 11.58 -14.01 -4.80
C ILE A 90 12.62 -15.14 -4.65
N LYS A 91 13.92 -14.81 -4.66
CA LYS A 91 14.98 -15.83 -4.45
C LYS A 91 14.85 -16.52 -3.09
N HIS A 92 14.58 -15.76 -2.04
CA HIS A 92 14.47 -16.30 -0.69
C HIS A 92 13.29 -17.28 -0.56
N VAL A 93 12.16 -17.04 -1.22
CA VAL A 93 11.05 -18.02 -1.20
C VAL A 93 11.38 -19.30 -1.98
N ILE A 94 12.15 -19.20 -3.07
CA ILE A 94 12.63 -20.38 -3.82
C ILE A 94 13.52 -21.22 -2.93
N GLU A 95 14.50 -20.59 -2.26
CA GLU A 95 15.39 -21.25 -1.30
C GLU A 95 14.59 -21.92 -0.16
N ALA A 96 13.57 -21.22 0.38
CA ALA A 96 12.72 -21.77 1.43
C ALA A 96 11.90 -22.99 0.96
N GLN A 97 11.40 -23.01 -0.29
CA GLN A 97 10.72 -24.19 -0.82
C GLN A 97 11.68 -25.36 -1.02
N ASN A 98 12.92 -25.12 -1.47
CA ASN A 98 13.92 -26.18 -1.61
C ASN A 98 14.27 -26.83 -0.26
N VAL A 99 14.43 -26.02 0.79
CA VAL A 99 14.62 -26.54 2.16
C VAL A 99 13.40 -27.36 2.62
N LYS A 100 12.18 -26.90 2.29
CA LYS A 100 10.96 -27.67 2.58
C LYS A 100 10.96 -29.02 1.84
N ILE A 101 11.30 -29.04 0.56
CA ILE A 101 11.39 -30.29 -0.23
C ILE A 101 12.38 -31.27 0.43
N GLU A 102 13.60 -30.82 0.74
CA GLU A 102 14.61 -31.66 1.39
C GLU A 102 14.13 -32.23 2.74
N PHE A 103 13.44 -31.41 3.53
CA PHE A 103 12.88 -31.83 4.81
C PHE A 103 11.79 -32.89 4.65
N GLU A 104 10.86 -32.69 3.72
CA GLU A 104 9.75 -33.61 3.47
C GLU A 104 10.22 -34.91 2.79
N GLU A 105 11.22 -34.86 1.90
CA GLU A 105 11.83 -36.05 1.28
C GLU A 105 12.46 -36.96 2.35
N ARG A 106 13.06 -36.36 3.39
CA ARG A 106 13.57 -37.11 4.54
C ARG A 106 12.43 -37.69 5.40
N ARG A 107 11.35 -36.94 5.65
CA ARG A 107 10.15 -37.46 6.37
C ARG A 107 9.54 -38.66 5.65
N ALA A 108 9.34 -38.57 4.34
CA ALA A 108 8.82 -39.67 3.52
C ALA A 108 9.72 -40.91 3.62
N LYS A 109 11.04 -40.72 3.55
CA LYS A 109 12.01 -41.82 3.67
C LYS A 109 11.97 -42.49 5.04
N GLU A 110 12.01 -41.72 6.13
CA GLU A 110 11.96 -42.24 7.50
C GLU A 110 10.66 -43.03 7.76
N ALA A 111 9.53 -42.54 7.24
CA ALA A 111 8.24 -43.23 7.32
C ALA A 111 8.24 -44.55 6.53
N ALA A 112 8.85 -44.58 5.33
CA ALA A 112 8.96 -45.80 4.52
C ALA A 112 9.88 -46.86 5.16
N GLU A 113 10.93 -46.44 5.86
CA GLU A 113 11.92 -47.33 6.48
C GLU A 113 11.48 -47.87 7.85
N GLY A 114 10.46 -47.28 8.47
CA GLY A 114 9.92 -47.71 9.77
C GLY A 114 10.81 -47.35 10.97
N ASP A 115 11.75 -46.40 10.80
CA ASP A 115 12.79 -46.06 11.78
C ASP A 115 12.26 -45.22 12.96
N ASN A 116 11.02 -44.74 12.87
CA ASN A 116 10.43 -43.79 13.81
C ASN A 116 9.51 -44.44 14.87
N GLY A 117 9.41 -45.78 14.89
CA GLY A 117 8.58 -46.52 15.85
C GLY A 117 7.07 -46.37 15.64
N MET A 118 6.65 -45.80 14.51
CA MET A 118 5.26 -45.69 14.08
C MET A 118 4.68 -47.06 13.73
N ASP A 119 3.36 -47.22 13.88
CA ASP A 119 2.68 -48.36 13.27
C ASP A 119 2.52 -48.19 11.74
N ILE A 120 2.05 -49.25 11.07
CA ILE A 120 1.98 -49.28 9.60
C ILE A 120 1.02 -48.21 9.07
N ASP A 121 -0.11 -47.98 9.73
CA ASP A 121 -1.13 -47.06 9.25
C ASP A 121 -0.65 -45.60 9.42
N GLU A 122 -0.01 -45.29 10.55
CA GLU A 122 0.59 -43.99 10.83
C GLU A 122 1.75 -43.69 9.86
N ALA A 123 2.62 -44.66 9.59
CA ALA A 123 3.70 -44.52 8.62
C ALA A 123 3.19 -44.29 7.19
N MET A 124 2.09 -44.94 6.79
CA MET A 124 1.46 -44.73 5.49
C MET A 124 0.85 -43.33 5.36
N GLU A 125 0.19 -42.82 6.40
CA GLU A 125 -0.40 -41.48 6.42
C GLU A 125 0.69 -40.40 6.35
N GLU A 126 1.74 -40.54 7.16
CA GLU A 126 2.89 -39.62 7.20
C GLU A 126 3.60 -39.57 5.83
N HIS A 127 3.86 -40.72 5.21
CA HIS A 127 4.46 -40.78 3.88
C HIS A 127 3.58 -40.09 2.83
N ALA A 128 2.26 -40.31 2.87
CA ALA A 128 1.34 -39.71 1.92
C ALA A 128 1.25 -38.18 2.09
N ASP A 129 1.26 -37.67 3.33
CA ASP A 129 1.29 -36.23 3.59
C ASP A 129 2.61 -35.59 3.13
N ALA A 130 3.75 -36.23 3.40
CA ALA A 130 5.06 -35.76 2.95
C ALA A 130 5.14 -35.68 1.41
N GLU A 131 4.72 -36.72 0.69
CA GLU A 131 4.69 -36.72 -0.78
C GLU A 131 3.78 -35.62 -1.35
N ARG A 132 2.63 -35.37 -0.71
CA ARG A 132 1.74 -34.27 -1.06
C ARG A 132 2.45 -32.92 -0.90
N LEU A 133 3.11 -32.69 0.24
CA LEU A 133 3.83 -31.44 0.53
C LEU A 133 5.05 -31.23 -0.39
N ILE A 134 5.75 -32.31 -0.77
CA ILE A 134 6.83 -32.29 -1.77
C ILE A 134 6.29 -31.81 -3.11
N THR A 135 5.17 -32.39 -3.56
CA THR A 135 4.53 -32.01 -4.84
C THR A 135 4.11 -30.54 -4.82
N GLU A 136 3.42 -30.10 -3.78
CA GLU A 136 3.00 -28.70 -3.60
C GLU A 136 4.20 -27.74 -3.60
N ALA A 137 5.31 -28.09 -2.93
CA ALA A 137 6.51 -27.27 -2.88
C ALA A 137 7.23 -27.21 -4.23
N LYS A 138 7.32 -28.33 -4.96
CA LYS A 138 7.92 -28.38 -6.32
C LYS A 138 7.12 -27.52 -7.30
N ASP A 139 5.79 -27.61 -7.28
CA ASP A 139 4.92 -26.77 -8.10
C ASP A 139 5.08 -25.27 -7.76
N ALA A 140 5.21 -24.93 -6.47
CA ALA A 140 5.48 -23.57 -6.04
C ALA A 140 6.85 -23.06 -6.49
N THR A 141 7.91 -23.88 -6.38
CA THR A 141 9.25 -23.54 -6.87
C THR A 141 9.22 -23.19 -8.36
N VAL A 142 8.59 -24.02 -9.20
CA VAL A 142 8.45 -23.75 -10.65
C VAL A 142 7.74 -22.42 -10.90
N ALA A 143 6.67 -22.13 -10.15
CA ALA A 143 5.94 -20.87 -10.27
C ALA A 143 6.80 -19.65 -9.85
N PHE A 144 7.58 -19.77 -8.78
CA PHE A 144 8.47 -18.70 -8.32
C PHE A 144 9.67 -18.47 -9.25
N GLU A 145 10.26 -19.53 -9.81
CA GLU A 145 11.33 -19.44 -10.81
C GLU A 145 10.83 -18.73 -12.07
N LYS A 146 9.63 -19.09 -12.54
CA LYS A 146 9.00 -18.39 -13.66
C LYS A 146 8.78 -16.90 -13.35
N LEU A 147 8.23 -16.58 -12.18
CA LEU A 147 8.03 -15.19 -11.76
C LEU A 147 9.36 -14.43 -11.70
N TYR A 148 10.40 -15.06 -11.15
CA TYR A 148 11.74 -14.49 -11.08
C TYR A 148 12.26 -14.14 -12.47
N ASP A 149 12.18 -15.08 -13.42
CA ASP A 149 12.64 -14.89 -14.79
C ASP A 149 11.84 -13.78 -15.50
N ASP A 150 10.52 -13.76 -15.36
CA ASP A 150 9.64 -12.75 -15.94
C ASP A 150 9.96 -11.34 -15.38
N VAL A 151 10.17 -11.22 -14.07
CA VAL A 151 10.53 -9.96 -13.40
C VAL A 151 11.91 -9.49 -13.81
N VAL A 152 12.93 -10.36 -13.76
CA VAL A 152 14.31 -9.97 -14.08
C VAL A 152 14.42 -9.62 -15.57
N LYS A 153 13.83 -10.42 -16.46
CA LYS A 153 13.91 -10.18 -17.91
C LYS A 153 13.11 -8.95 -18.34
N GLY A 154 11.89 -8.79 -17.81
CA GLY A 154 10.98 -7.73 -18.22
C GLY A 154 11.23 -6.39 -17.54
N TRP A 155 11.61 -6.41 -16.26
CA TRP A 155 11.50 -5.23 -15.38
C TRP A 155 12.83 -4.76 -14.77
N SER A 156 13.96 -5.40 -15.06
CA SER A 156 15.26 -4.91 -14.55
C SER A 156 15.61 -3.51 -15.04
N ASN A 157 15.29 -3.17 -16.28
CA ASN A 157 15.48 -1.81 -16.80
C ASN A 157 14.37 -0.89 -16.26
N ILE A 158 14.76 0.23 -15.65
CA ILE A 158 13.83 1.22 -15.09
C ILE A 158 12.87 1.78 -16.13
N GLU A 159 13.29 1.90 -17.39
CA GLU A 159 12.44 2.39 -18.49
C GLU A 159 11.21 1.50 -18.70
N ASN A 160 11.36 0.19 -18.51
CA ASN A 160 10.24 -0.75 -18.59
C ASN A 160 9.29 -0.62 -17.40
N ARG A 161 9.77 -0.06 -16.28
CA ARG A 161 9.02 0.14 -15.05
C ARG A 161 8.31 1.49 -14.99
N VAL A 162 8.55 2.41 -15.93
CA VAL A 162 7.84 3.70 -16.00
C VAL A 162 6.34 3.46 -16.14
N LEU A 163 5.56 3.82 -15.13
CA LEU A 163 4.10 3.68 -15.08
C LEU A 163 3.38 4.80 -15.83
N GLY A 164 4.03 5.97 -15.91
CA GLY A 164 3.41 7.19 -16.37
C GLY A 164 4.25 8.41 -16.01
N PHE A 165 3.62 9.58 -15.98
CA PHE A 165 4.30 10.84 -15.72
C PHE A 165 3.45 11.81 -14.91
N VAL A 166 4.09 12.68 -14.14
CA VAL A 166 3.39 13.74 -13.39
C VAL A 166 2.73 14.69 -14.39
N VAL A 167 1.44 14.96 -14.21
CA VAL A 167 0.71 15.99 -14.98
C VAL A 167 0.53 17.28 -14.19
N PHE A 168 0.42 17.17 -12.87
CA PHE A 168 0.16 18.31 -12.01
C PHE A 168 0.63 18.05 -10.59
N SER A 169 1.22 19.07 -9.97
CA SER A 169 1.48 19.09 -8.53
C SER A 169 1.56 20.54 -8.06
N PRO A 170 0.70 20.98 -7.13
CA PRO A 170 0.80 22.31 -6.58
C PRO A 170 2.01 22.43 -5.63
N PRO A 171 2.48 23.65 -5.30
CA PRO A 171 3.48 23.86 -4.26
C PRO A 171 3.12 23.18 -2.94
N ILE A 172 4.14 22.71 -2.21
CA ILE A 172 3.98 22.33 -0.82
C ILE A 172 3.63 23.59 -0.02
N GLU A 173 2.47 23.59 0.61
CA GLU A 173 2.01 24.71 1.41
C GLU A 173 1.55 24.22 2.79
N ILE A 174 2.13 24.82 3.83
CA ILE A 174 1.75 24.55 5.22
C ILE A 174 0.73 25.62 5.60
N ARG A 175 -0.52 25.21 5.83
CA ARG A 175 -1.74 26.04 6.02
C ARG A 175 -2.48 26.40 4.72
N ALA A 176 -2.62 25.45 3.82
CA ALA A 176 -3.40 25.62 2.61
C ALA A 176 -4.92 25.62 2.86
N GLY A 177 -5.61 26.53 2.17
CA GLY A 177 -7.07 26.61 2.12
C GLY A 177 -7.74 26.99 3.45
N PRO A 178 -9.08 27.02 3.50
CA PRO A 178 -9.83 27.53 4.66
C PRO A 178 -9.66 26.67 5.93
N ASN A 179 -9.29 25.40 5.75
CA ASN A 179 -9.08 24.47 6.85
C ASN A 179 -7.63 24.41 7.34
N ASN A 180 -6.70 25.14 6.69
CA ASN A 180 -5.27 25.18 6.99
C ASN A 180 -4.59 23.80 6.96
N TYR A 181 -4.95 22.93 6.02
CA TYR A 181 -4.29 21.63 5.85
C TYR A 181 -2.88 21.79 5.28
N THR A 182 -2.06 20.75 5.35
CA THR A 182 -0.85 20.68 4.53
C THR A 182 -1.24 20.30 3.11
N GLN A 183 -0.78 21.04 2.12
CA GLN A 183 -0.90 20.68 0.71
C GLN A 183 0.38 19.99 0.28
N ASP A 184 0.30 18.71 -0.04
CA ASP A 184 1.44 17.92 -0.49
C ASP A 184 0.93 16.71 -1.30
N TYR A 185 0.66 16.94 -2.59
CA TYR A 185 0.20 15.89 -3.48
C TYR A 185 0.68 16.12 -4.92
N ALA A 186 0.73 15.04 -5.69
CA ALA A 186 0.99 15.05 -7.12
C ALA A 186 0.01 14.11 -7.83
N LEU A 187 -0.38 14.51 -9.04
CA LEU A 187 -1.24 13.77 -9.94
C LEU A 187 -0.39 13.20 -11.07
N ILE A 188 -0.37 11.88 -11.21
CA ILE A 188 0.42 11.14 -12.19
C ILE A 188 -0.56 10.54 -13.19
N ARG A 189 -0.41 10.84 -14.48
CA ARG A 189 -1.18 10.14 -15.52
C ARG A 189 -0.54 8.79 -15.78
N ILE A 190 -1.31 7.72 -15.62
CA ILE A 190 -0.87 6.35 -15.90
C ILE A 190 -0.96 6.10 -17.40
N ASP A 191 0.07 5.46 -17.95
CA ASP A 191 0.08 4.98 -19.33
C ASP A 191 -0.92 3.82 -19.48
N SER A 192 -1.81 3.90 -20.46
CA SER A 192 -2.84 2.88 -20.71
C SER A 192 -2.27 1.52 -21.05
N SER A 193 -1.01 1.43 -21.48
CA SER A 193 -0.31 0.16 -21.74
C SER A 193 0.14 -0.56 -20.46
N LYS A 194 0.14 0.12 -19.30
CA LYS A 194 0.68 -0.42 -18.04
C LYS A 194 -0.36 -1.08 -17.15
N ILE A 195 -1.63 -0.73 -17.32
CA ILE A 195 -2.73 -1.35 -16.59
C ILE A 195 -3.77 -1.82 -17.61
N ASP A 196 -3.94 -3.13 -17.67
CA ASP A 196 -4.99 -3.74 -18.48
C ASP A 196 -6.37 -3.38 -17.91
N ALA A 197 -7.19 -2.72 -18.73
CA ALA A 197 -8.54 -2.31 -18.39
C ALA A 197 -9.43 -3.50 -17.97
N ALA A 198 -9.21 -4.70 -18.54
CA ALA A 198 -9.97 -5.90 -18.18
C ALA A 198 -9.66 -6.40 -16.76
N ASN A 199 -8.47 -6.10 -16.24
CA ASN A 199 -7.98 -6.54 -14.95
C ASN A 199 -8.07 -5.46 -13.86
N PHE A 200 -8.30 -4.20 -14.23
CA PHE A 200 -8.42 -3.11 -13.27
C PHE A 200 -9.79 -3.12 -12.58
N THR A 201 -9.81 -3.42 -11.29
CA THR A 201 -11.05 -3.52 -10.50
C THR A 201 -11.37 -2.25 -9.70
N GLY A 202 -10.66 -1.16 -10.00
CA GLY A 202 -10.72 0.09 -9.25
C GLY A 202 -9.82 0.07 -8.02
N ASN A 203 -10.00 1.07 -7.14
CA ASN A 203 -9.25 1.16 -5.89
C ASN A 203 -9.56 -0.03 -4.97
N ALA A 204 -8.54 -0.80 -4.61
CA ALA A 204 -8.63 -1.89 -3.64
C ALA A 204 -7.31 -2.06 -2.89
N ILE A 205 -7.38 -2.38 -1.60
CA ILE A 205 -6.21 -2.77 -0.80
C ILE A 205 -6.12 -4.30 -0.79
N ASP A 206 -4.98 -4.88 -1.19
CA ASP A 206 -4.72 -6.29 -0.89
C ASP A 206 -4.47 -6.43 0.62
N LEU A 207 -5.28 -7.24 1.30
CA LEU A 207 -5.14 -7.50 2.73
C LEU A 207 -3.96 -8.44 3.06
N GLY A 208 -3.35 -9.06 2.04
CA GLY A 208 -2.25 -10.00 2.18
C GLY A 208 -2.57 -11.16 3.13
N THR A 209 -1.51 -11.79 3.66
CA THR A 209 -1.62 -12.97 4.53
C THR A 209 -0.95 -12.77 5.89
N LYS A 210 -0.12 -11.72 6.03
CA LYS A 210 0.62 -11.39 7.26
C LYS A 210 -0.30 -11.24 8.48
N ILE A 211 -1.50 -10.67 8.28
CA ILE A 211 -2.53 -10.60 9.32
C ILE A 211 -3.59 -11.68 9.01
N PRO A 212 -3.72 -12.74 9.84
CA PRO A 212 -4.75 -13.74 9.65
C PRO A 212 -6.15 -13.13 9.58
N SER A 213 -7.02 -13.62 8.70
CA SER A 213 -8.35 -13.04 8.42
C SER A 213 -9.21 -12.82 9.68
N HIS A 214 -9.22 -13.80 10.59
CA HIS A 214 -9.95 -13.70 11.87
C HIS A 214 -9.38 -12.61 12.78
N LYS A 215 -8.05 -12.41 12.78
CA LYS A 215 -7.37 -11.36 13.55
C LYS A 215 -7.64 -10.00 12.91
N PHE A 216 -7.53 -9.88 11.59
CA PHE A 216 -7.85 -8.66 10.85
C PHE A 216 -9.27 -8.17 11.15
N ARG A 217 -10.26 -9.08 11.09
CA ARG A 217 -11.66 -8.76 11.42
C ARG A 217 -11.82 -8.22 12.83
N ARG A 218 -11.12 -8.80 13.83
CA ARG A 218 -11.15 -8.30 15.21
C ARG A 218 -10.50 -6.92 15.35
N LEU A 219 -9.43 -6.66 14.60
CA LEU A 219 -8.75 -5.37 14.63
C LEU A 219 -9.64 -4.26 14.06
N MET A 220 -10.27 -4.48 12.91
CA MET A 220 -11.09 -3.48 12.21
C MET A 220 -12.52 -3.35 12.76
N PHE A 221 -13.04 -4.39 13.43
CA PHE A 221 -14.40 -4.43 13.99
C PHE A 221 -14.35 -4.99 15.42
N PRO A 222 -13.83 -4.23 16.39
CA PRO A 222 -13.60 -4.73 17.75
C PRO A 222 -14.91 -4.99 18.51
N GLN A 223 -15.97 -4.25 18.20
CA GLN A 223 -17.27 -4.47 18.82
C GLN A 223 -17.98 -5.70 18.23
N HIS A 224 -18.32 -6.67 19.10
CA HIS A 224 -18.92 -7.94 18.70
C HIS A 224 -20.19 -7.79 17.85
N THR A 225 -21.05 -6.83 18.18
CA THR A 225 -22.33 -6.58 17.48
C THR A 225 -22.16 -6.22 16.01
N ASN A 226 -21.10 -5.47 15.67
CA ASN A 226 -20.81 -5.04 14.30
C ASN A 226 -19.89 -6.03 13.56
N SER A 227 -19.14 -6.85 14.29
CA SER A 227 -18.18 -7.78 13.68
C SER A 227 -18.83 -8.77 12.71
N HIS A 228 -20.07 -9.19 12.94
CA HIS A 228 -20.78 -10.23 12.16
C HIS A 228 -21.14 -9.83 10.73
N THR A 229 -21.16 -8.53 10.41
CA THR A 229 -21.53 -8.05 9.07
C THR A 229 -20.34 -8.03 8.12
N PHE A 230 -19.11 -7.90 8.63
CA PHE A 230 -17.90 -7.91 7.82
C PHE A 230 -17.56 -9.31 7.34
N LYS A 231 -17.46 -9.47 6.02
CA LYS A 231 -16.94 -10.67 5.36
C LYS A 231 -15.57 -10.38 4.78
N TYR A 232 -14.57 -11.12 5.25
CA TYR A 232 -13.23 -11.02 4.68
C TYR A 232 -13.27 -11.48 3.22
N PRO A 233 -12.76 -10.68 2.26
CA PRO A 233 -12.83 -11.00 0.84
C PRO A 233 -12.01 -12.24 0.52
N ALA A 234 -12.60 -13.21 -0.21
CA ALA A 234 -11.93 -14.47 -0.55
C ALA A 234 -10.67 -14.26 -1.41
N ASN A 235 -10.67 -13.22 -2.24
CA ASN A 235 -9.53 -12.80 -3.06
C ASN A 235 -8.61 -11.80 -2.34
N ARG A 236 -8.83 -11.54 -1.03
CA ARG A 236 -8.09 -10.57 -0.20
C ARG A 236 -8.19 -9.10 -0.63
N LEU A 237 -8.89 -8.79 -1.72
CA LEU A 237 -9.02 -7.42 -2.22
C LEU A 237 -10.15 -6.70 -1.49
N PHE A 238 -9.78 -5.79 -0.61
CA PHE A 238 -10.72 -4.92 0.09
C PHE A 238 -11.02 -3.69 -0.75
N LYS A 239 -12.21 -3.67 -1.37
CA LYS A 239 -12.64 -2.60 -2.28
C LYS A 239 -12.76 -1.27 -1.55
N VAL A 240 -12.29 -0.21 -2.20
CA VAL A 240 -12.37 1.15 -1.71
C VAL A 240 -13.42 1.92 -2.51
N GLN A 241 -14.45 2.40 -1.84
CA GLN A 241 -15.58 3.12 -2.42
C GLN A 241 -15.99 4.29 -1.52
N GLY A 242 -16.23 5.44 -2.15
CA GLY A 242 -16.56 6.66 -1.44
C GLY A 242 -15.40 7.24 -0.61
N MET A 243 -15.73 8.23 0.21
CA MET A 243 -14.78 8.99 1.01
C MET A 243 -15.30 9.14 2.44
N VAL A 244 -14.39 9.16 3.41
CA VAL A 244 -14.71 9.55 4.78
C VAL A 244 -14.95 11.06 4.78
N LEU A 245 -16.14 11.48 5.21
CA LEU A 245 -16.46 12.91 5.29
C LEU A 245 -15.78 13.56 6.49
N ASP A 246 -15.37 14.82 6.38
CA ASP A 246 -14.75 15.58 7.49
C ASP A 246 -15.56 15.52 8.79
N LYS A 247 -16.89 15.52 8.69
CA LYS A 247 -17.78 15.41 9.85
C LYS A 247 -17.66 14.04 10.55
N GLU A 248 -17.44 12.98 9.78
CA GLU A 248 -17.31 11.61 10.30
C GLU A 248 -15.89 11.33 10.77
N MET A 249 -14.88 12.02 10.21
CA MET A 249 -13.52 12.01 10.80
C MET A 249 -13.54 12.57 12.23
N ARG A 250 -14.32 13.63 12.48
CA ARG A 250 -14.44 14.29 13.80
C ARG A 250 -15.43 13.61 14.74
N HIS A 251 -16.39 12.88 14.18
CA HIS A 251 -17.42 12.17 14.92
C HIS A 251 -17.56 10.76 14.35
N PRO A 252 -16.63 9.85 14.68
CA PRO A 252 -16.67 8.48 14.21
C PRO A 252 -17.96 7.79 14.65
N THR A 253 -18.55 7.00 13.76
CA THR A 253 -19.79 6.25 14.03
C THR A 253 -19.52 4.84 14.54
N ILE A 254 -18.26 4.39 14.47
CA ILE A 254 -17.83 3.05 14.83
C ILE A 254 -17.33 3.08 16.26
N MET A 255 -17.64 2.02 17.01
CA MET A 255 -17.29 1.92 18.42
C MET A 255 -16.11 0.97 18.61
N ASP A 256 -15.24 1.30 19.57
CA ASP A 256 -14.18 0.43 20.03
C ASP A 256 -14.71 -0.71 20.93
N GLU A 257 -13.81 -1.52 21.47
CA GLU A 257 -14.13 -2.61 22.39
C GLU A 257 -14.81 -2.15 23.70
N ASN A 258 -14.63 -0.88 24.09
CA ASN A 258 -15.21 -0.27 25.28
C ASN A 258 -16.50 0.51 24.99
N GLY A 259 -16.96 0.53 23.74
CA GLY A 259 -18.15 1.28 23.31
C GLY A 259 -17.91 2.78 23.08
N GLY A 260 -16.65 3.22 23.02
CA GLY A 260 -16.27 4.60 22.69
C GLY A 260 -16.15 4.81 21.18
N PRO A 261 -16.54 5.98 20.63
CA PRO A 261 -16.33 6.29 19.22
C PRO A 261 -14.86 6.19 18.82
N CYS A 262 -14.56 5.46 17.73
CA CYS A 262 -13.22 5.37 17.17
C CYS A 262 -13.27 5.28 15.64
N LEU A 263 -12.19 5.75 14.99
CA LEU A 263 -12.01 5.61 13.55
C LEU A 263 -10.82 4.70 13.29
N LEU A 264 -11.12 3.44 12.99
CA LEU A 264 -10.11 2.44 12.62
C LEU A 264 -9.80 2.53 11.15
N VAL A 265 -8.50 2.62 10.86
CA VAL A 265 -7.99 2.83 9.51
C VAL A 265 -6.91 1.83 9.18
N MET A 266 -6.76 1.55 7.89
CA MET A 266 -5.71 0.73 7.32
C MET A 266 -5.02 1.46 6.18
N LYS A 267 -3.79 1.07 5.90
CA LYS A 267 -3.08 1.46 4.69
C LYS A 267 -2.13 0.35 4.27
N ARG A 268 -1.74 0.36 2.99
CA ARG A 268 -0.62 -0.44 2.49
C ARG A 268 0.44 0.49 1.95
N GLY A 269 1.67 0.33 2.45
CA GLY A 269 2.82 1.15 2.06
C GLY A 269 4.06 0.32 1.74
N ASN A 270 5.03 0.93 1.05
CA ASN A 270 6.28 0.30 0.62
C ASN A 270 7.07 -0.36 1.75
N THR A 271 7.15 0.30 2.90
CA THR A 271 8.06 -0.13 3.97
C THR A 271 7.38 -1.05 4.95
N THR A 272 6.17 -0.71 5.38
CA THR A 272 5.47 -1.48 6.43
C THR A 272 4.45 -2.49 5.88
N GLY A 273 4.13 -2.43 4.59
CA GLY A 273 3.05 -3.22 4.00
C GLY A 273 1.69 -2.82 4.57
N LEU A 274 0.79 -3.80 4.76
CA LEU A 274 -0.50 -3.57 5.40
C LEU A 274 -0.33 -3.31 6.90
N THR A 275 -0.81 -2.16 7.36
CA THR A 275 -0.92 -1.83 8.78
C THR A 275 -2.33 -1.35 9.11
N VAL A 276 -2.68 -1.47 10.39
CA VAL A 276 -3.93 -0.96 10.97
C VAL A 276 -3.56 0.03 12.06
N GLY A 277 -4.32 1.12 12.15
CA GLY A 277 -4.09 2.20 13.10
C GLY A 277 -5.39 2.81 13.62
N ARG A 278 -5.25 3.74 14.55
CA ARG A 278 -6.34 4.50 15.15
C ARG A 278 -6.21 5.94 14.72
N ALA A 279 -7.17 6.40 13.93
CA ALA A 279 -7.21 7.80 13.53
C ALA A 279 -7.81 8.65 14.66
N ASN A 280 -7.17 9.79 14.91
CA ASN A 280 -7.66 10.76 15.88
C ASN A 280 -8.90 11.48 15.34
N ASP A 281 -9.83 11.79 16.24
CA ASP A 281 -11.04 12.57 15.96
C ASP A 281 -10.76 14.09 15.95
N ILE A 282 -9.68 14.52 16.60
CA ILE A 282 -9.18 15.90 16.58
C ILE A 282 -8.02 16.02 15.58
N LEU A 283 -8.15 16.94 14.62
CA LEU A 283 -7.05 17.31 13.72
C LEU A 283 -5.87 17.81 14.55
N SER A 284 -4.69 17.21 14.34
CA SER A 284 -3.48 17.62 15.04
C SER A 284 -2.96 18.93 14.46
N PHE A 285 -2.43 19.79 15.32
CA PHE A 285 -1.72 21.00 14.91
C PHE A 285 -0.24 20.68 14.79
N VAL A 286 0.27 20.62 13.56
CA VAL A 286 1.67 20.30 13.28
C VAL A 286 2.45 21.58 13.10
N ARG A 287 3.41 21.82 14.00
CA ARG A 287 4.29 23.00 13.96
C ARG A 287 5.55 22.68 13.16
N ASN A 288 5.72 23.42 12.07
CA ASN A 288 6.92 23.37 11.24
C ASN A 288 7.80 24.55 11.61
N TYR A 289 9.04 24.24 12.00
CA TYR A 289 10.08 25.20 12.34
C TYR A 289 11.04 25.31 11.16
N PHE A 290 11.23 26.52 10.65
CA PHE A 290 12.12 26.78 9.53
C PHE A 290 13.40 27.45 10.03
N ASP A 291 14.51 27.25 9.30
CA ASP A 291 15.83 27.78 9.65
C ASP A 291 15.89 29.31 9.72
N ASN A 292 14.96 29.99 9.03
CA ASN A 292 14.79 31.44 9.08
C ASN A 292 14.08 31.94 10.35
N GLY A 293 13.74 31.04 11.28
CA GLY A 293 13.02 31.33 12.53
C GLY A 293 11.50 31.43 12.36
N GLU A 294 10.96 31.26 11.15
CA GLU A 294 9.51 31.21 10.93
C GLU A 294 8.92 29.94 11.53
N THR A 295 7.72 30.05 12.11
CA THR A 295 6.94 28.89 12.58
C THR A 295 5.59 28.88 11.89
N LYS A 296 5.30 27.83 11.12
CA LYS A 296 3.98 27.59 10.53
C LYS A 296 3.29 26.44 11.26
N THR A 297 1.95 26.40 11.22
CA THR A 297 1.15 25.38 11.92
C THR A 297 0.02 24.90 11.03
N SER A 298 0.15 23.74 10.42
CA SER A 298 -0.94 23.14 9.66
C SER A 298 -1.85 22.31 10.57
N LYS A 299 -3.04 22.02 10.08
CA LYS A 299 -3.86 20.93 10.59
C LYS A 299 -3.54 19.69 9.78
N GLU A 300 -3.36 18.56 10.44
CA GLU A 300 -3.16 17.26 9.78
C GLU A 300 -4.02 16.20 10.47
N TRP A 301 -4.43 15.19 9.71
CA TRP A 301 -5.12 14.05 10.27
C TRP A 301 -4.09 13.12 10.89
N ALA A 302 -4.14 12.95 12.20
CA ALA A 302 -3.18 12.13 12.94
C ALA A 302 -3.68 10.70 13.06
N ILE A 303 -2.78 9.75 12.83
CA ILE A 303 -3.02 8.33 12.95
C ILE A 303 -1.96 7.75 13.88
N TYR A 304 -2.43 7.06 14.90
CA TYR A 304 -1.59 6.38 15.88
C TYR A 304 -1.47 4.90 15.55
N PRO A 305 -0.39 4.23 16.02
CA PRO A 305 -0.34 2.79 16.16
C PRO A 305 -1.64 2.21 16.72
N TYR A 306 -2.00 1.02 16.28
CA TYR A 306 -3.20 0.36 16.81
C TYR A 306 -3.12 0.13 18.33
N ASP A 307 -1.95 -0.30 18.79
CA ASP A 307 -1.59 -0.48 20.19
C ASP A 307 -0.06 -0.42 20.35
N ASN A 308 0.44 -0.60 21.57
CA ASN A 308 1.87 -0.58 21.86
C ASN A 308 2.65 -1.84 21.39
N LYS A 309 1.99 -2.81 20.74
CA LYS A 309 2.59 -4.07 20.25
C LYS A 309 2.56 -4.19 18.73
N SER A 310 1.77 -3.36 18.05
CA SER A 310 1.54 -3.44 16.61
C SER A 310 2.62 -2.75 15.78
N GLY A 311 3.54 -2.01 16.43
CA GLY A 311 4.54 -1.18 15.75
C GLY A 311 3.94 0.11 15.17
N PRO A 312 4.75 0.91 14.45
CA PRO A 312 4.31 2.17 13.88
C PRO A 312 3.23 1.95 12.80
N PHE A 313 2.33 2.93 12.63
CA PHE A 313 1.33 2.84 11.56
C PHE A 313 1.99 3.02 10.20
N ALA A 314 2.97 3.91 10.07
CA ALA A 314 3.73 4.13 8.84
C ALA A 314 5.21 4.34 9.15
N ALA A 315 6.07 4.08 8.17
CA ALA A 315 7.51 4.36 8.26
C ALA A 315 8.01 5.12 7.02
N LYS A 316 9.28 5.56 7.05
CA LYS A 316 9.93 6.19 5.89
C LYS A 316 9.79 5.28 4.66
N GLY A 317 9.23 5.83 3.58
CA GLY A 317 8.87 5.11 2.35
C GLY A 317 7.36 4.88 2.17
N ASP A 318 6.57 4.96 3.24
CA ASP A 318 5.10 4.87 3.16
C ASP A 318 4.44 6.22 2.79
N SER A 319 5.20 7.31 2.71
CA SER A 319 4.70 8.59 2.22
C SER A 319 3.98 8.43 0.88
N GLY A 320 2.82 9.06 0.75
CA GLY A 320 1.94 8.93 -0.39
C GLY A 320 0.98 7.74 -0.32
N SER A 321 1.04 6.86 0.68
CA SER A 321 0.03 5.79 0.82
C SER A 321 -1.37 6.35 1.10
N ALA A 322 -2.40 5.71 0.55
CA ALA A 322 -3.79 6.00 0.89
C ALA A 322 -4.19 5.37 2.23
N ILE A 323 -4.96 6.12 3.02
CA ILE A 323 -5.58 5.66 4.25
C ILE A 323 -7.04 5.34 3.97
N VAL A 324 -7.50 4.17 4.40
CA VAL A 324 -8.86 3.67 4.18
C VAL A 324 -9.47 3.27 5.52
N ASP A 325 -10.74 3.59 5.77
CA ASP A 325 -11.42 3.16 6.99
C ASP A 325 -11.91 1.70 6.90
N CYS A 326 -12.39 1.15 8.01
CA CYS A 326 -12.95 -0.20 8.02
C CYS A 326 -14.21 -0.40 7.15
N LEU A 327 -14.86 0.67 6.67
CA LEU A 327 -15.99 0.59 5.75
C LEU A 327 -15.55 0.61 4.27
N GLY A 328 -14.25 0.69 4.00
CA GLY A 328 -13.73 0.77 2.64
C GLY A 328 -13.81 2.17 2.06
N ARG A 329 -13.86 3.22 2.88
CA ARG A 329 -13.90 4.61 2.39
C ARG A 329 -12.52 5.23 2.44
N LEU A 330 -12.16 5.97 1.40
CA LEU A 330 -10.89 6.69 1.35
C LEU A 330 -10.89 7.84 2.36
N GLY A 331 -9.89 7.90 3.23
CA GLY A 331 -9.76 8.91 4.29
C GLY A 331 -8.75 10.01 3.96
N GLY A 332 -7.60 9.65 3.39
CA GLY A 332 -6.56 10.64 3.11
C GLY A 332 -5.29 10.05 2.53
N LEU A 333 -4.27 10.88 2.46
CA LEU A 333 -2.96 10.59 1.88
C LEU A 333 -1.87 10.88 2.92
N ILE A 334 -1.00 9.91 3.18
CA ILE A 334 0.11 10.08 4.14
C ILE A 334 1.13 11.09 3.59
N THR A 335 1.49 12.08 4.39
CA THR A 335 2.45 13.13 4.01
C THR A 335 3.64 13.22 4.94
N ALA A 336 3.49 12.84 6.21
CA ALA A 336 4.57 12.92 7.18
C ALA A 336 4.41 11.89 8.30
N GLY A 337 5.46 11.75 9.10
CA GLY A 337 5.46 11.02 10.35
C GLY A 337 6.26 11.79 11.41
N GLY A 338 6.00 11.51 12.68
CA GLY A 338 6.74 12.05 13.81
C GLY A 338 6.63 11.12 15.01
N GLY A 339 7.37 11.43 16.07
CA GLY A 339 7.49 10.53 17.23
C GLY A 339 8.93 10.07 17.41
N LEU A 340 9.31 9.73 18.65
CA LEU A 340 10.67 9.35 19.00
C LEU A 340 10.86 7.83 19.13
N THR A 341 9.75 7.10 19.30
CA THR A 341 9.72 5.66 19.55
C THR A 341 8.49 5.06 18.87
N ASP A 342 8.52 3.77 18.52
CA ASP A 342 7.39 3.10 17.86
C ASP A 342 6.03 3.30 18.57
N PRO A 343 5.91 3.25 19.92
CA PRO A 343 4.63 3.50 20.59
C PRO A 343 4.19 4.96 20.60
N SER A 344 5.10 5.90 20.33
CA SER A 344 4.83 7.33 20.23
C SER A 344 4.83 7.83 18.78
N ASP A 345 4.89 6.92 17.81
CA ASP A 345 4.78 7.24 16.39
C ASP A 345 3.42 7.87 16.09
N ILE A 346 3.45 8.92 15.29
CA ILE A 346 2.28 9.62 14.80
C ILE A 346 2.48 9.77 13.30
N THR A 347 1.60 9.14 12.54
CA THR A 347 1.51 9.36 11.11
C THR A 347 0.59 10.54 10.85
N TYR A 348 0.98 11.41 9.94
CA TYR A 348 0.18 12.54 9.50
C TYR A 348 -0.27 12.39 8.05
N ALA A 349 -1.54 12.70 7.82
CA ALA A 349 -2.16 12.62 6.52
C ALA A 349 -2.97 13.88 6.17
N THR A 350 -3.04 14.15 4.88
CA THR A 350 -3.94 15.15 4.31
C THR A 350 -5.29 14.51 4.01
N PRO A 351 -6.42 15.06 4.51
CA PRO A 351 -7.74 14.50 4.23
C PRO A 351 -8.08 14.48 2.74
N ILE A 352 -8.78 13.42 2.32
CA ILE A 352 -9.14 13.22 0.90
C ILE A 352 -10.00 14.35 0.33
N SER A 353 -10.92 14.89 1.15
CA SER A 353 -11.83 15.97 0.77
C SER A 353 -11.06 17.21 0.30
N PHE A 354 -9.96 17.53 0.97
CA PHE A 354 -9.06 18.62 0.60
C PHE A 354 -8.36 18.35 -0.73
N ILE A 355 -7.83 17.14 -0.93
CA ILE A 355 -7.10 16.78 -2.16
C ILE A 355 -8.02 16.85 -3.38
N ILE A 356 -9.20 16.23 -3.30
CA ILE A 356 -10.18 16.26 -4.40
C ILE A 356 -10.69 17.68 -4.65
N GLY A 357 -10.93 18.47 -3.59
CA GLY A 357 -11.29 19.88 -3.70
C GLY A 357 -10.21 20.70 -4.41
N SER A 358 -8.94 20.50 -4.06
CA SER A 358 -7.79 21.19 -4.65
C SER A 358 -7.60 20.81 -6.12
N LEU A 359 -7.69 19.52 -6.46
CA LEU A 359 -7.67 19.06 -7.86
C LEU A 359 -8.76 19.73 -8.70
N LYS A 360 -10.01 19.74 -8.19
CA LYS A 360 -11.13 20.38 -8.86
C LYS A 360 -10.92 21.89 -9.05
N ALA A 361 -10.39 22.58 -8.04
CA ALA A 361 -10.09 24.00 -8.12
C ALA A 361 -9.01 24.32 -9.18
N ASN A 362 -8.13 23.37 -9.47
CA ASN A 362 -7.10 23.48 -10.51
C ASN A 362 -7.52 22.86 -11.85
N GLY A 363 -8.81 22.63 -12.08
CA GLY A 363 -9.34 22.18 -13.37
C GLY A 363 -9.39 20.66 -13.57
N TYR A 364 -8.96 19.85 -12.60
CA TYR A 364 -9.00 18.39 -12.67
C TYR A 364 -10.33 17.87 -12.11
N LYS A 365 -11.28 17.58 -13.01
CA LYS A 365 -12.56 16.96 -12.67
C LYS A 365 -12.40 15.44 -12.61
N VAL A 366 -12.07 14.93 -11.44
CA VAL A 366 -11.80 13.51 -11.23
C VAL A 366 -12.75 12.86 -10.22
N THR A 367 -12.91 11.54 -10.31
CA THR A 367 -13.64 10.70 -9.35
C THR A 367 -12.72 9.67 -8.70
N THR A 368 -12.95 9.36 -7.42
CA THR A 368 -12.24 8.29 -6.68
C THR A 368 -12.82 6.90 -6.97
N GLU A 369 -13.96 6.81 -7.65
CA GLU A 369 -14.48 5.58 -8.22
C GLU A 369 -13.78 5.30 -9.56
N ALA A 370 -12.48 5.08 -9.50
CA ALA A 370 -11.64 4.91 -10.68
C ALA A 370 -12.07 3.69 -11.50
N THR A 371 -12.32 3.89 -12.79
CA THR A 371 -12.65 2.84 -13.75
C THR A 371 -11.86 2.99 -15.05
N LEU A 372 -11.39 1.90 -15.62
CA LEU A 372 -10.87 1.88 -16.98
C LEU A 372 -11.94 1.30 -17.92
N THR A 373 -12.20 2.00 -19.02
CA THR A 373 -13.01 1.48 -20.12
C THR A 373 -12.09 0.78 -21.13
N ALA A 374 -12.43 -0.45 -21.49
CA ALA A 374 -11.73 -1.23 -22.52
C ALA A 374 -11.92 -0.64 -23.92
#